data_AF-A0A352Z159-F1
#
_entry.id   AF-A0A352Z159-F1
#
_cell.length_a   1.000
_cell.length_b   1.000
_cell.length_c   1.000
_cell.angle_alpha   90.00
_cell.angle_beta   90.00
_cell.angle_gamma   90.00
#
_symmetry.space_group_name_H-M   'P 1'
#
loop_
_entity.id
_entity.type
_entity.pdbx_description
1 polymer ?
#
loop_
_entity_poly.entity_id
_entity_poly.type
_entity_poly.pdbx_seq_one_letter_code
_entity_poly.pdbx_strand_id
1 'polypeptide(L)'
;VIYKFRTMIFNSETGNPKLSNKNEERITRIGKFLRKYRIDEIPNFINVIKCDMSIAGPRPERQFFIDQIVERNPDFTKLLKVKPGITSWGQVKYGYATNVDEMLERLEYDLYYIKYRSLWFDIKIFLYTIVTILKGKGL
;
A
#
# COMPACT_ATOMS: atom_id res chain seq x y z
N VAL A 1 8.73 2.14 -12.06
CA VAL A 1 9.26 0.93 -11.37
C VAL A 1 9.12 1.12 -9.86
N ILE A 2 8.66 0.12 -9.10
CA ILE A 2 8.52 0.22 -7.63
C ILE A 2 9.76 -0.38 -6.97
N TYR A 3 10.42 0.37 -6.07
CA TYR A 3 11.63 -0.09 -5.38
C TYR A 3 11.31 -0.50 -3.95
N LYS A 4 11.61 -1.74 -3.57
CA LYS A 4 11.47 -2.22 -2.19
C LYS A 4 12.61 -3.16 -1.83
N PHE A 5 12.98 -3.19 -0.55
CA PHE A 5 13.87 -4.23 -0.07
C PHE A 5 13.15 -5.58 -0.10
N ARG A 6 13.86 -6.61 -0.56
CA ARG A 6 13.35 -7.97 -0.54
C ARG A 6 13.26 -8.46 0.91
N THR A 7 12.06 -8.80 1.35
CA THR A 7 11.79 -9.30 2.71
C THR A 7 11.36 -10.77 2.74
N MET A 8 11.06 -11.35 1.58
CA MET A 8 10.62 -12.75 1.41
C MET A 8 11.72 -13.66 0.86
N ILE A 9 11.60 -14.95 1.19
CA ILE A 9 12.49 -16.04 0.75
C ILE A 9 12.48 -16.18 -0.79
N PHE A 10 13.52 -16.77 -1.36
CA PHE A 10 13.59 -17.08 -2.79
C PHE A 10 12.48 -18.04 -3.23
N ASN A 11 11.81 -17.73 -4.35
CA ASN A 11 10.68 -18.49 -4.90
C ASN A 11 9.51 -18.74 -3.92
N SER A 12 9.20 -17.76 -3.07
CA SER A 12 8.09 -17.87 -2.11
C SER A 12 6.68 -17.82 -2.72
N GLU A 13 6.56 -17.53 -4.02
CA GLU A 13 5.29 -17.39 -4.72
C GLU A 13 5.26 -18.39 -5.88
N THR A 14 4.62 -19.54 -5.67
CA THR A 14 4.34 -20.54 -6.71
C THR A 14 2.88 -20.36 -7.16
N GLY A 15 2.67 -19.98 -8.42
CA GLY A 15 1.34 -19.82 -9.02
C GLY A 15 0.81 -18.37 -9.00
N ASN A 16 -0.46 -18.20 -8.62
CA ASN A 16 -1.14 -16.90 -8.67
C ASN A 16 -0.61 -15.89 -7.63
N PRO A 17 -0.74 -14.57 -7.90
CA PRO A 17 -0.45 -13.51 -6.95
C PRO A 17 -1.19 -13.71 -5.62
N LYS A 18 -0.48 -13.80 -4.50
CA LYS A 18 -1.05 -13.89 -3.15
C LYS A 18 -0.90 -12.57 -2.40
N LEU A 19 -1.95 -12.18 -1.67
CA LEU A 19 -1.86 -11.11 -0.69
C LEU A 19 -1.08 -11.63 0.53
N SER A 20 -0.22 -10.79 1.10
CA SER A 20 0.56 -11.17 2.26
C SER A 20 -0.31 -11.28 3.50
N ASN A 21 -0.26 -12.43 4.17
CA ASN A 21 -0.83 -12.61 5.50
C ASN A 21 0.21 -12.34 6.61
N LYS A 22 -0.26 -11.90 7.78
CA LYS A 22 0.57 -11.55 8.95
C LYS A 22 1.52 -12.67 9.43
N ASN A 23 1.19 -13.92 9.16
CA ASN A 23 1.87 -15.11 9.70
C ASN A 23 2.48 -16.01 8.61
N GLU A 24 2.95 -15.46 7.49
CA GLU A 24 3.55 -16.30 6.45
C GLU A 24 4.99 -16.71 6.78
N GLU A 25 5.25 -18.03 6.78
CA GLU A 25 6.60 -18.66 6.88
C GLU A 25 7.58 -18.18 5.79
N ARG A 26 7.05 -17.49 4.77
CA ARG A 26 7.78 -16.96 3.61
C ARG A 26 8.57 -15.69 3.90
N ILE A 27 8.33 -15.05 5.04
CA ILE A 27 9.00 -13.81 5.45
C ILE A 27 10.22 -14.15 6.31
N THR A 28 11.39 -13.64 5.93
CA THR A 28 12.62 -13.82 6.72
C THR A 28 12.52 -13.10 8.07
N ARG A 29 13.28 -13.53 9.09
CA ARG A 29 13.29 -12.85 10.42
C ARG A 29 13.65 -11.36 10.30
N ILE A 30 14.63 -11.03 9.47
CA ILE A 30 15.02 -9.64 9.15
C ILE A 30 13.89 -8.96 8.36
N GLY A 31 13.30 -9.63 7.38
CA GLY A 31 12.17 -9.13 6.62
C GLY A 31 10.96 -8.76 7.49
N LYS A 32 10.71 -9.53 8.56
CA LYS A 32 9.64 -9.24 9.52
C LYS A 32 9.90 -7.92 10.25
N PHE A 33 11.14 -7.66 10.66
CA PHE A 33 11.54 -6.38 11.26
C PHE A 33 11.41 -5.22 10.27
N LEU A 34 11.92 -5.40 9.03
CA LEU A 34 11.85 -4.38 8.00
C LEU A 34 10.40 -3.98 7.68
N ARG A 35 9.49 -4.95 7.54
CA ARG A 35 8.06 -4.72 7.29
C ARG A 35 7.35 -4.09 8.49
N LYS A 36 7.67 -4.54 9.72
CA LYS A 36 7.08 -3.99 10.96
C LYS A 36 7.25 -2.47 11.05
N TYR A 37 8.41 -1.97 10.66
CA TYR A 37 8.76 -0.55 10.66
C TYR A 37 8.69 0.11 9.27
N ARG A 38 8.17 -0.60 8.24
CA ARG A 38 8.10 -0.13 6.84
C ARG A 38 9.42 0.35 6.24
N ILE A 39 10.54 -0.15 6.76
CA ILE A 39 11.89 0.14 6.27
C ILE A 39 12.06 -0.45 4.86
N ASP A 40 11.32 -1.50 4.52
CA ASP A 40 11.30 -2.09 3.19
C ASP A 40 10.79 -1.15 2.08
N GLU A 41 9.99 -0.13 2.45
CA GLU A 41 9.44 0.86 1.51
C GLU A 41 10.32 2.11 1.35
N ILE A 42 11.42 2.27 2.12
CA ILE A 42 12.35 3.41 2.03
C ILE A 42 12.88 3.64 0.59
N PRO A 43 13.24 2.61 -0.20
CA PRO A 43 13.70 2.83 -1.56
C PRO A 43 12.67 3.51 -2.48
N ASN A 44 11.36 3.43 -2.18
CA ASN A 44 10.35 4.16 -2.94
C ASN A 44 10.44 5.68 -2.78
N PHE A 45 11.15 6.17 -1.76
CA PHE A 45 11.40 7.60 -1.63
C PHE A 45 12.20 8.15 -2.83
N ILE A 46 13.03 7.32 -3.47
CA ILE A 46 13.71 7.67 -4.72
C ILE A 46 12.69 7.95 -5.84
N ASN A 47 11.58 7.19 -5.91
CA ASN A 47 10.52 7.43 -6.89
C ASN A 47 9.74 8.71 -6.62
N VAL A 48 9.64 9.12 -5.35
CA VAL A 48 9.05 10.42 -4.98
C VAL A 48 9.93 11.56 -5.46
N ILE A 49 11.25 11.46 -5.27
CA ILE A 49 12.22 12.45 -5.76
C ILE A 49 12.20 12.51 -7.30
N LYS A 50 12.04 11.38 -7.98
CA LYS A 50 11.91 11.30 -9.44
C LYS A 50 10.54 11.76 -9.98
N CYS A 51 9.61 12.19 -9.11
CA CYS A 51 8.25 12.58 -9.47
C CYS A 51 7.36 11.46 -10.07
N ASP A 52 7.78 10.19 -9.99
CA ASP A 52 7.01 9.02 -10.43
C ASP A 52 5.92 8.63 -9.41
N MET A 53 6.17 8.91 -8.13
CA MET A 53 5.24 8.66 -7.02
C MET A 53 5.04 9.92 -6.17
N SER A 54 3.97 9.94 -5.39
CA SER A 54 3.73 10.94 -4.34
C SER A 54 3.97 10.34 -2.95
N ILE A 55 4.13 11.19 -1.93
CA ILE A 55 4.19 10.73 -0.53
C ILE A 55 2.83 10.15 -0.15
N ALA A 56 1.76 10.92 -0.33
CA ALA A 56 0.38 10.51 -0.13
C ALA A 56 -0.32 10.27 -1.47
N GLY A 57 -0.99 9.14 -1.62
CA GLY A 57 -1.71 8.76 -2.84
C GLY A 57 -2.26 7.34 -2.78
N PRO A 58 -3.09 6.93 -3.75
CA PRO A 58 -3.59 5.57 -3.84
C PRO A 58 -2.45 4.55 -3.86
N ARG A 59 -2.63 3.42 -3.17
CA ARG A 59 -1.62 2.35 -3.18
C ARG A 59 -1.64 1.65 -4.53
N PRO A 60 -0.47 1.44 -5.19
CA PRO A 60 -0.43 0.64 -6.41
C PRO A 60 -0.72 -0.83 -6.08
N GLU A 61 -1.74 -1.39 -6.70
CA GLU A 61 -2.13 -2.80 -6.56
C GLU A 61 -1.69 -3.63 -7.77
N ARG A 62 -1.67 -4.96 -7.63
CA ARG A 62 -1.32 -5.86 -8.75
C ARG A 62 -2.50 -5.96 -9.72
N GLN A 63 -2.22 -6.01 -11.02
CA GLN A 63 -3.24 -6.06 -12.08
C GLN A 63 -4.31 -7.14 -11.82
N PHE A 64 -3.90 -8.33 -11.39
CA PHE A 64 -4.80 -9.43 -11.03
C PHE A 64 -5.89 -9.06 -10.00
N PHE A 65 -5.57 -8.23 -9.00
CA PHE A 65 -6.56 -7.74 -8.03
C PHE A 65 -7.33 -6.53 -8.56
N ILE A 66 -6.68 -5.68 -9.37
CA ILE A 66 -7.34 -4.56 -10.03
C ILE A 66 -8.50 -5.06 -10.89
N ASP A 67 -8.29 -6.09 -11.71
CA ASP A 67 -9.31 -6.63 -12.60
C ASP A 67 -10.54 -7.12 -11.81
N GLN A 68 -10.31 -7.85 -10.71
CA GLN A 68 -11.39 -8.32 -9.81
C GLN A 68 -12.12 -7.17 -9.09
N ILE A 69 -11.39 -6.14 -8.67
CA ILE A 69 -11.99 -4.99 -7.98
C ILE A 69 -12.78 -4.13 -8.96
N VAL A 70 -12.27 -3.92 -10.18
CA VAL A 70 -12.93 -3.12 -11.22
C VAL A 70 -14.22 -3.77 -11.68
N GLU A 71 -14.26 -5.10 -11.78
CA GLU A 71 -15.48 -5.85 -12.08
C GLU A 71 -16.60 -5.58 -11.06
N ARG A 72 -16.23 -5.45 -9.77
CA ARG A 72 -17.18 -5.19 -8.68
C ARG A 72 -17.48 -3.70 -8.47
N ASN A 73 -16.48 -2.85 -8.65
CA ASN A 73 -16.58 -1.41 -8.47
C ASN A 73 -15.76 -0.65 -9.54
N PRO A 74 -16.41 -0.22 -10.64
CA PRO A 74 -15.76 0.49 -11.74
C PRO A 74 -15.07 1.80 -11.33
N ASP A 75 -15.45 2.40 -10.20
CA ASP A 75 -14.85 3.64 -9.70
C ASP A 75 -13.39 3.47 -9.31
N PHE A 76 -12.89 2.24 -9.11
CA PHE A 76 -11.47 1.97 -8.89
C PHE A 76 -10.59 2.56 -9.99
N THR A 77 -11.08 2.63 -11.23
CA THR A 77 -10.35 3.24 -12.36
C THR A 77 -10.00 4.72 -12.14
N LYS A 78 -10.72 5.43 -11.27
CA LYS A 78 -10.41 6.82 -10.90
C LYS A 78 -9.08 6.91 -10.14
N LEU A 79 -8.73 5.90 -9.33
CA LEU A 79 -7.46 5.84 -8.62
C LEU A 79 -6.27 5.73 -9.56
N LEU A 80 -6.44 4.99 -10.67
CA LEU A 80 -5.39 4.77 -11.67
C LEU A 80 -4.99 6.04 -12.44
N LYS A 81 -5.82 7.09 -12.39
CA LYS A 81 -5.55 8.39 -13.01
C LYS A 81 -4.69 9.32 -12.15
N VAL A 82 -4.43 8.93 -10.89
CA VAL A 82 -3.65 9.74 -9.93
C VAL A 82 -2.30 9.06 -9.68
N LYS A 83 -1.26 9.86 -9.40
CA LYS A 83 0.05 9.32 -9.05
C LYS A 83 -0.07 8.41 -7.81
N PRO A 84 0.54 7.22 -7.84
CA PRO A 84 0.52 6.32 -6.69
C PRO A 84 1.34 6.89 -5.54
N GLY A 85 0.88 6.61 -4.32
CA GLY A 85 1.50 7.07 -3.07
C GLY A 85 2.40 6.02 -2.42
N ILE A 86 3.39 6.46 -1.65
CA ILE A 86 4.08 5.59 -0.67
C ILE A 86 3.10 5.15 0.41
N THR A 87 2.26 6.08 0.89
CA THR A 87 1.19 5.83 1.86
C THR A 87 -0.16 6.29 1.31
N SER A 88 -1.24 5.65 1.75
CA SER A 88 -2.61 5.99 1.35
C SER A 88 -3.52 6.17 2.56
N TRP A 89 -4.61 6.90 2.38
CA TRP A 89 -5.60 7.07 3.44
C TRP A 89 -6.24 5.75 3.84
N GLY A 90 -6.56 4.90 2.86
CA GLY A 90 -7.06 3.55 3.08
C GLY A 90 -6.05 2.72 3.87
N GLN A 91 -4.76 2.78 3.56
CA GLN A 91 -3.74 2.04 4.29
C GLN A 91 -3.60 2.49 5.75
N VAL A 92 -3.71 3.80 6.01
CA VAL A 92 -3.64 4.36 7.36
C VAL A 92 -4.87 3.99 8.20
N LYS A 93 -6.06 4.00 7.61
CA LYS A 93 -7.32 3.77 8.33
C LYS A 93 -7.70 2.31 8.45
N TYR A 94 -7.56 1.57 7.36
CA TYR A 94 -7.95 0.17 7.26
C TYR A 94 -6.81 -0.78 7.65
N GLY A 95 -5.58 -0.45 7.25
CA GLY A 95 -4.42 -1.31 7.44
C GLY A 95 -4.20 -2.26 6.27
N TYR A 96 -3.94 -3.54 6.56
CA TYR A 96 -3.70 -4.58 5.57
C TYR A 96 -5.01 -5.24 5.15
N ALA A 97 -5.28 -5.22 3.85
CA ALA A 97 -6.33 -6.01 3.23
C ALA A 97 -5.75 -7.35 2.75
N THR A 98 -6.44 -8.43 3.08
CA THR A 98 -6.06 -9.83 2.84
C THR A 98 -6.97 -10.54 1.82
N ASN A 99 -8.11 -9.94 1.49
CA ASN A 99 -9.05 -10.43 0.49
C ASN A 99 -9.65 -9.28 -0.34
N VAL A 100 -10.40 -9.61 -1.39
CA VAL A 100 -10.98 -8.62 -2.33
C VAL A 100 -12.04 -7.74 -1.66
N ASP A 101 -12.82 -8.28 -0.72
CA ASP A 101 -13.85 -7.53 0.00
C ASP A 101 -13.22 -6.45 0.90
N GLU A 102 -12.16 -6.80 1.64
CA GLU A 102 -11.35 -5.87 2.42
C GLU A 102 -10.67 -4.81 1.53
N MET A 103 -10.26 -5.19 0.31
CA MET A 103 -9.73 -4.23 -0.66
C MET A 103 -10.79 -3.24 -1.15
N LEU A 104 -12.06 -3.67 -1.27
CA LEU A 104 -13.21 -2.82 -1.61
C LEU A 104 -13.57 -1.86 -0.46
N GLU A 105 -13.56 -2.33 0.79
CA GLU A 105 -13.76 -1.46 1.95
C GLU A 105 -12.65 -0.40 2.04
N ARG A 106 -11.39 -0.81 1.80
CA ARG A 106 -10.25 0.11 1.74
C ARG A 106 -10.36 1.11 0.58
N LEU A 107 -10.91 0.70 -0.56
CA LEU A 107 -11.10 1.53 -1.75
C LEU A 107 -11.95 2.79 -1.43
N GLU A 108 -12.99 2.66 -0.61
CA GLU A 108 -13.84 3.80 -0.25
C GLU A 108 -13.05 4.94 0.41
N TYR A 109 -12.09 4.60 1.26
CA TYR A 109 -11.18 5.57 1.87
C TYR A 109 -10.28 6.24 0.83
N ASP A 110 -9.71 5.47 -0.10
CA ASP A 110 -8.85 6.05 -1.13
C ASP A 110 -9.63 6.93 -2.13
N LEU A 111 -10.89 6.59 -2.43
CA LEU A 111 -11.81 7.45 -3.21
C LEU A 111 -12.16 8.74 -2.45
N TYR A 112 -12.40 8.64 -1.15
CA TYR A 112 -12.61 9.80 -0.28
C TYR A 112 -11.39 10.74 -0.31
N TYR A 113 -10.18 10.18 -0.26
CA TYR A 113 -8.95 10.96 -0.37
C TYR A 113 -8.87 11.72 -1.69
N ILE A 114 -9.16 11.09 -2.83
CA ILE A 114 -9.16 11.77 -4.13
C ILE A 114 -10.18 12.91 -4.16
N LYS A 115 -11.39 12.68 -3.62
CA LYS A 115 -12.47 13.67 -3.64
C LYS A 115 -12.18 14.91 -2.79
N TYR A 116 -11.53 14.74 -1.64
CA TYR A 116 -11.29 15.81 -0.66
C TYR A 116 -9.80 16.18 -0.53
N ARG A 117 -9.02 15.90 -1.58
CA ARG A 117 -7.58 16.11 -1.57
C ARG A 117 -7.24 17.57 -1.26
N SER A 118 -6.45 17.76 -0.21
CA SER A 118 -5.94 19.06 0.21
C SER A 118 -4.58 18.90 0.88
N LEU A 119 -3.79 19.97 0.93
CA LEU A 119 -2.48 19.95 1.60
C LEU A 119 -2.60 19.51 3.07
N TRP A 120 -3.65 19.95 3.76
CA TRP A 120 -3.94 19.53 5.13
C TRP A 120 -4.23 18.03 5.24
N PHE A 121 -4.91 17.45 4.26
CA PHE A 121 -5.17 16.02 4.25
C PHE A 121 -3.88 15.22 4.03
N ASP A 122 -2.99 15.70 3.14
CA ASP A 122 -1.68 15.09 2.92
C ASP A 122 -0.81 15.10 4.19
N ILE A 123 -0.76 16.24 4.90
CA ILE A 123 -0.06 16.37 6.20
C ILE A 123 -0.65 15.39 7.22
N LYS A 124 -1.98 15.31 7.29
CA LYS A 124 -2.67 14.37 8.19
C LYS A 124 -2.25 12.93 7.90
N ILE A 125 -2.30 12.49 6.64
CA ILE A 125 -1.88 11.14 6.23
C ILE A 125 -0.42 10.87 6.61
N PHE A 126 0.46 11.85 6.39
CA PHE A 126 1.87 11.73 6.74
C PHE A 126 2.08 11.53 8.25
N LEU A 127 1.43 12.34 9.10
CA LEU A 127 1.51 12.20 10.56
C LEU A 127 0.98 10.85 11.04
N TYR A 128 -0.16 10.39 10.53
CA TYR A 128 -0.67 9.07 10.87
C TYR A 128 0.26 7.95 10.42
N THR A 129 0.94 8.12 9.28
CA THR A 129 1.92 7.17 8.76
C THR A 129 3.12 7.06 9.70
N ILE A 130 3.66 8.20 10.17
CA ILE A 130 4.74 8.22 11.17
C ILE A 130 4.30 7.48 12.45
N VAL A 131 3.10 7.78 12.96
CA VAL A 131 2.56 7.11 14.15
C VAL A 131 2.43 5.60 13.94
N THR A 132 2.01 5.18 12.74
CA THR A 132 1.87 3.76 12.38
C THR A 132 3.23 3.05 12.34
N ILE A 133 4.25 3.71 11.78
CA ILE A 133 5.63 3.22 11.73
C ILE A 133 6.20 3.09 13.15
N LEU A 134 6.06 4.11 13.99
CA LEU A 134 6.56 4.10 15.37
C LEU A 134 5.87 3.04 16.23
N LYS A 135 4.56 2.82 16.02
CA LYS A 135 3.80 1.74 16.70
C LYS A 135 4.14 0.34 16.18
N GLY A 136 4.95 0.22 15.12
CA GLY A 136 5.30 -1.06 14.52
C GLY A 136 4.10 -1.82 13.94
N LYS A 137 3.07 -1.10 13.48
CA LYS A 137 1.84 -1.67 12.88
C LYS A 137 1.98 -1.83 11.35
N GLY A 138 3.22 -1.92 10.86
CA GLY A 138 3.54 -2.19 9.46
C GLY A 138 3.29 -3.64 9.03
N LEU A 139 2.72 -4.49 9.89
CA LEU A 139 2.24 -5.83 9.60
C LEU A 139 0.82 -6.02 10.13
#